data_AF-A0A5N1JCF7-F1
#
_entry.id   AF-A0A5N1JCF7-F1
#
_cell.length_a   1.000
_cell.length_b   1.000
_cell.length_c   1.000
_cell.angle_alpha   90.00
_cell.angle_beta   90.00
_cell.angle_gamma   90.00
#
_symmetry.space_group_name_H-M   'P 1'
#
loop_
_entity.id
_entity.type
_entity.pdbx_description
1 polymer ?
#
loop_
_entity_poly.entity_id
_entity_poly.type
_entity_poly.pdbx_seq_one_letter_code
_entity_poly.pdbx_strand_id
1 'polypeptide(L)'
;MNDTLFPISTIIQLFLQRAVSAAFLKWMIFYRIRSIPSIDLYLFRLERLFPVLQTRQDLKPGGFSDIKAAVMALLYTLNAAKSQIVELEQLTGLSFLRSYLIYEVPTGQCRGQHRHQNNHSILFCLSGSVSILVQSEGGDTVYQLNSPNQALHLLPSDWRILYDFSPDCLVLALASDPFSKRDYIPEPYRPVLLPAREYVLQ
;
A
#
# COMPACT_ATOMS: atom_id res chain seq x y z
N MET A 1 -50.13 6.25 47.75
CA MET A 1 -49.19 7.38 47.81
C MET A 1 -48.07 7.05 46.86
N ASN A 2 -47.96 7.86 45.82
CA ASN A 2 -47.38 7.51 44.53
C ASN A 2 -45.86 7.46 44.53
N ASP A 3 -45.36 6.39 43.91
CA ASP A 3 -44.02 6.22 43.39
C ASP A 3 -43.65 7.38 42.45
N THR A 4 -42.49 7.99 42.69
CA THR A 4 -41.82 8.92 41.76
C THR A 4 -40.56 8.25 41.22
N LEU A 5 -40.78 7.31 40.29
CA LEU A 5 -39.73 6.83 39.38
C LEU A 5 -39.57 7.85 38.25
N PHE A 6 -38.39 8.43 38.12
CA PHE A 6 -38.05 9.33 37.02
C PHE A 6 -38.12 8.59 35.66
N PRO A 7 -38.69 9.21 34.61
CA PRO A 7 -38.81 8.56 33.31
C PRO A 7 -37.46 8.46 32.59
N ILE A 8 -37.17 7.26 32.08
CA ILE A 8 -35.96 6.85 31.34
C ILE A 8 -35.65 7.76 30.13
N SER A 9 -36.63 8.51 29.64
CA SER A 9 -36.47 9.47 28.53
C SER A 9 -35.52 10.63 28.83
N THR A 10 -35.32 11.00 30.11
CA THR A 10 -34.43 12.12 30.48
C THR A 10 -32.95 11.71 30.51
N ILE A 11 -32.67 10.42 30.78
CA ILE A 11 -31.29 9.88 30.80
C ILE A 11 -30.77 9.66 29.37
N ILE A 12 -31.65 9.32 28.43
CA ILE A 12 -31.29 9.08 27.02
C ILE A 12 -30.98 10.40 26.29
N GLN A 13 -31.59 11.53 26.66
CA GLN A 13 -31.21 12.84 26.11
C GLN A 13 -29.89 13.38 26.65
N LEU A 14 -29.42 12.95 27.83
CA LEU A 14 -28.10 13.31 28.35
C LEU A 14 -26.94 12.49 27.73
N PHE A 15 -27.25 11.43 26.98
CA PHE A 15 -26.24 10.53 26.39
C PHE A 15 -25.97 10.72 24.88
N LEU A 16 -26.69 11.62 24.20
CA LEU A 16 -26.52 11.87 22.76
C LEU A 16 -25.64 13.09 22.40
N GLN A 17 -24.78 13.56 23.31
CA GLN A 17 -23.85 14.66 23.01
C GLN A 17 -22.37 14.46 23.41
N ARG A 18 -21.91 13.23 23.72
CA ARG A 18 -20.47 12.99 23.97
C ARG A 18 -19.95 11.73 23.31
N ALA A 19 -18.85 11.88 22.58
CA ALA A 19 -18.15 10.84 21.83
C ALA A 19 -17.88 9.59 22.68
N VAL A 20 -18.35 8.44 22.20
CA VAL A 20 -18.13 7.14 22.83
C VAL A 20 -16.71 6.69 22.49
N SER A 21 -15.86 6.54 23.50
CA SER A 21 -14.46 6.12 23.32
C SER A 21 -14.34 4.63 23.00
N ALA A 22 -13.23 4.25 22.35
CA ALA A 22 -12.90 2.85 22.00
C ALA A 22 -12.87 1.88 23.20
N ALA A 23 -12.81 2.39 24.42
CA ALA A 23 -12.89 1.58 25.64
C ALA A 23 -14.30 1.03 25.89
N PHE A 24 -15.36 1.75 25.50
CA PHE A 24 -16.74 1.30 25.64
C PHE A 24 -17.11 0.20 24.64
N LEU A 25 -16.56 0.28 23.42
CA LEU A 25 -16.70 -0.76 22.40
C LEU A 25 -15.98 -2.06 22.83
N LYS A 26 -14.80 -1.94 23.48
CA LYS A 26 -14.09 -3.07 24.07
C LYS A 26 -14.84 -3.68 25.26
N TRP A 27 -15.52 -2.87 26.07
CA TRP A 27 -16.38 -3.34 27.16
C TRP A 27 -17.60 -4.13 26.63
N MET A 28 -18.22 -3.67 25.55
CA MET A 28 -19.31 -4.41 24.87
C MET A 28 -18.85 -5.76 24.31
N ILE A 29 -17.66 -5.82 23.72
CA ILE A 29 -17.12 -7.06 23.13
C ILE A 29 -16.73 -8.07 24.22
N PHE A 30 -16.24 -7.62 25.38
CA PHE A 30 -15.76 -8.52 26.43
C PHE A 30 -16.88 -9.14 27.28
N TYR A 31 -18.06 -8.51 27.41
CA TYR A 31 -19.07 -8.94 28.40
C TYR A 31 -20.39 -9.53 27.89
N ARG A 32 -20.59 -9.78 26.59
CA ARG A 32 -21.82 -10.47 26.16
C ARG A 32 -21.71 -11.20 24.82
N ILE A 33 -21.22 -12.43 24.84
CA ILE A 33 -21.55 -13.41 23.80
C ILE A 33 -22.75 -14.22 24.28
N ARG A 34 -23.89 -14.06 23.60
CA ARG A 34 -24.74 -15.17 23.12
C ARG A 34 -25.97 -14.59 22.39
N SER A 35 -26.15 -15.03 21.14
CA SER A 35 -27.39 -15.09 20.33
C SER A 35 -27.43 -14.23 19.04
N ILE A 36 -26.47 -14.35 18.11
CA ILE A 36 -26.69 -14.00 16.69
C ILE A 36 -25.86 -14.96 15.77
N PRO A 37 -26.45 -15.83 14.93
CA PRO A 37 -25.72 -16.85 14.15
C PRO A 37 -25.09 -16.39 12.81
N SER A 38 -24.84 -15.09 12.58
CA SER A 38 -24.39 -14.58 11.27
C SER A 38 -23.02 -13.89 11.28
N ILE A 39 -22.24 -13.97 12.36
CA ILE A 39 -20.95 -13.27 12.51
C ILE A 39 -19.72 -14.19 12.43
N ASP A 40 -19.91 -15.51 12.46
CA ASP A 40 -18.81 -16.49 12.46
C ASP A 40 -18.05 -16.55 11.12
N LEU A 41 -18.69 -16.18 10.00
CA LEU A 41 -18.05 -16.17 8.69
C LEU A 41 -17.04 -15.01 8.51
N TYR A 42 -17.17 -13.95 9.31
CA TYR A 42 -16.28 -12.79 9.25
C TYR A 42 -15.07 -12.92 10.18
N LEU A 43 -15.24 -13.55 11.35
CA LEU A 43 -14.17 -13.70 12.35
C LEU A 43 -13.22 -14.87 12.01
N PHE A 44 -13.73 -15.96 11.42
CA PHE A 44 -12.89 -17.07 10.95
C PHE A 44 -11.96 -16.67 9.78
N ARG A 45 -12.26 -15.55 9.10
CA ARG A 45 -11.47 -15.03 7.97
C ARG A 45 -10.30 -14.14 8.40
N LEU A 46 -10.33 -13.60 9.63
CA LEU A 46 -9.27 -12.73 10.16
C LEU A 46 -8.12 -13.52 10.81
N GLU A 47 -8.39 -14.69 11.38
CA GLU A 47 -7.36 -15.49 12.08
C GLU A 47 -6.43 -16.30 11.15
N ARG A 48 -6.79 -16.51 9.87
CA ARG A 48 -5.95 -17.22 8.89
C ARG A 48 -4.97 -16.33 8.10
N LEU A 49 -4.94 -15.03 8.37
CA LEU A 49 -4.07 -14.07 7.67
C LEU A 49 -2.61 -14.02 8.17
N PHE A 50 -2.20 -14.90 9.08
CA PHE A 50 -0.80 -15.03 9.49
C PHE A 50 -0.45 -16.52 9.53
N PRO A 51 0.33 -17.03 8.56
CA PRO A 51 1.78 -16.89 8.68
C PRO A 51 2.55 -16.90 7.34
N VAL A 52 3.29 -15.83 7.01
CA VAL A 52 4.71 -15.86 6.59
C VAL A 52 5.25 -14.44 6.80
N LEU A 53 5.72 -14.17 8.01
CA LEU A 53 6.64 -13.05 8.28
C LEU A 53 7.96 -13.65 8.75
N GLN A 54 8.95 -13.61 7.87
CA GLN A 54 10.36 -13.43 8.21
C GLN A 54 10.89 -12.54 7.08
N THR A 55 11.23 -11.27 7.24
CA THR A 55 11.87 -10.59 8.38
C THR A 55 11.47 -9.10 8.45
N ARG A 56 10.90 -8.70 9.59
CA ARG A 56 11.32 -7.55 10.42
C ARG A 56 10.62 -7.79 11.75
N GLN A 57 11.36 -8.40 12.68
CA GLN A 57 10.90 -8.49 14.06
C GLN A 57 10.72 -7.07 14.60
N ASP A 58 9.68 -6.94 15.43
CA ASP A 58 9.33 -5.78 16.24
C ASP A 58 8.49 -4.75 15.47
N LEU A 59 7.17 -4.82 15.63
CA LEU A 59 6.31 -3.65 15.90
C LEU A 59 4.87 -4.14 16.23
N LYS A 60 4.35 -3.75 17.40
CA LYS A 60 2.95 -3.96 17.83
C LYS A 60 2.03 -2.88 17.24
N PRO A 61 0.72 -3.16 17.06
CA PRO A 61 -0.19 -2.29 16.32
C PRO A 61 -0.79 -1.19 17.21
N GLY A 62 -0.40 0.06 16.95
CA GLY A 62 -1.20 1.25 17.20
C GLY A 62 -1.77 1.73 15.86
N GLY A 63 -3.02 2.20 15.85
CA GLY A 63 -3.73 2.61 14.64
C GLY A 63 -2.96 3.62 13.78
N PHE A 64 -3.23 3.58 12.47
CA PHE A 64 -2.69 4.48 11.46
C PHE A 64 -3.19 5.92 11.65
N SER A 65 -2.82 6.58 12.74
CA SER A 65 -3.06 8.01 12.95
C SER A 65 -1.82 8.84 13.23
N ASP A 66 -0.66 8.24 13.54
CA ASP A 66 0.53 9.03 13.96
C ASP A 66 1.87 8.56 13.37
N ILE A 67 1.89 7.80 12.27
CA ILE A 67 3.14 7.50 11.55
C ILE A 67 3.38 8.58 10.49
N LYS A 68 3.98 9.70 10.88
CA LYS A 68 4.68 10.64 9.97
C LYS A 68 6.04 10.07 9.52
N ALA A 69 6.14 8.79 9.20
CA ALA A 69 7.42 8.10 9.10
C ALA A 69 7.69 7.56 7.70
N ALA A 70 8.69 8.13 7.01
CA ALA A 70 9.70 7.42 6.24
C ALA A 70 9.24 6.13 5.52
N VAL A 71 8.15 6.18 4.76
CA VAL A 71 7.66 4.99 4.06
C VAL A 71 8.41 4.88 2.74
N MET A 72 8.95 3.69 2.49
CA MET A 72 9.64 3.31 1.25
C MET A 72 8.77 2.34 0.46
N ALA A 73 9.01 2.25 -0.85
CA ALA A 73 8.41 1.26 -1.73
C ALA A 73 8.59 -0.19 -1.22
N LEU A 74 7.60 -1.03 -1.48
CA LEU A 74 7.54 -2.42 -1.02
C LEU A 74 7.83 -3.37 -2.18
N LEU A 75 8.84 -4.22 -2.04
CA LEU A 75 9.15 -5.26 -3.02
C LEU A 75 8.56 -6.59 -2.57
N TYR A 76 7.63 -7.13 -3.35
CA TYR A 76 7.07 -8.46 -3.15
C TYR A 76 7.80 -9.48 -4.02
N THR A 77 8.09 -10.65 -3.45
CA THR A 77 8.42 -11.86 -4.22
C THR A 77 7.21 -12.79 -4.17
N LEU A 78 6.55 -12.93 -5.30
CA LEU A 78 5.32 -13.69 -5.46
C LEU A 78 5.65 -15.19 -5.57
N ASN A 79 5.75 -15.85 -4.42
CA ASN A 79 5.93 -17.30 -4.33
C ASN A 79 4.59 -17.99 -4.10
N ALA A 80 3.98 -18.49 -5.18
CA ALA A 80 2.78 -19.31 -5.07
C ALA A 80 3.18 -20.78 -4.86
N ALA A 81 3.32 -21.18 -3.59
CA ALA A 81 3.75 -22.54 -3.22
C ALA A 81 2.82 -23.68 -3.70
N LYS A 82 1.69 -23.39 -4.37
CA LYS A 82 0.74 -24.41 -4.87
C LYS A 82 0.03 -24.12 -6.21
N SER A 83 -0.10 -22.86 -6.65
CA SER A 83 -0.97 -22.54 -7.80
C SER A 83 -0.36 -21.64 -8.88
N GLN A 84 0.84 -21.06 -8.71
CA GLN A 84 1.41 -20.03 -9.61
C GLN A 84 0.50 -18.81 -9.91
N ILE A 85 -0.66 -18.71 -9.27
CA ILE A 85 -1.65 -17.65 -9.46
C ILE A 85 -1.65 -16.78 -8.19
N VAL A 86 -1.58 -15.47 -8.38
CA VAL A 86 -1.67 -14.47 -7.30
C VAL A 86 -2.75 -13.47 -7.64
N GLU A 87 -3.71 -13.30 -6.74
CA GLU A 87 -4.74 -12.26 -6.83
C GLU A 87 -4.19 -10.95 -6.22
N LEU A 88 -3.80 -10.00 -7.07
CA LEU A 88 -3.10 -8.78 -6.64
C LEU A 88 -3.98 -7.84 -5.81
N GLU A 89 -5.27 -7.73 -6.14
CA GLU A 89 -6.20 -6.90 -5.37
C GLU A 89 -6.39 -7.44 -3.95
N GLN A 90 -6.44 -8.77 -3.79
CA GLN A 90 -6.49 -9.39 -2.46
C GLN A 90 -5.17 -9.22 -1.70
N LEU A 91 -4.02 -9.33 -2.39
CA LEU A 91 -2.71 -9.17 -1.77
C LEU A 91 -2.48 -7.74 -1.27
N THR A 92 -2.89 -6.74 -2.04
CA THR A 92 -2.56 -5.34 -1.78
C THR A 92 -3.69 -4.53 -1.15
N GLY A 93 -4.94 -5.02 -1.25
CA GLY A 93 -6.12 -4.26 -0.86
C GLY A 93 -6.45 -3.09 -1.78
N LEU A 94 -5.77 -2.98 -2.94
CA LEU A 94 -6.00 -1.93 -3.93
C LEU A 94 -6.94 -2.42 -5.05
N SER A 95 -7.72 -1.50 -5.60
CA SER A 95 -8.37 -1.67 -6.90
C SER A 95 -7.57 -0.96 -7.97
N PHE A 96 -7.34 -1.60 -9.12
CA PHE A 96 -6.57 -0.99 -10.22
C PHE A 96 -7.49 -0.42 -11.29
N LEU A 97 -7.46 0.91 -11.45
CA LEU A 97 -8.28 1.64 -12.42
C LEU A 97 -7.56 1.90 -13.74
N ARG A 98 -6.25 1.65 -13.79
CA ARG A 98 -5.44 1.83 -15.00
C ARG A 98 -4.28 0.83 -15.05
N SER A 99 -4.02 0.33 -16.24
CA SER A 99 -2.81 -0.44 -16.57
C SER A 99 -2.11 0.19 -17.77
N TYR A 100 -0.78 0.09 -17.81
CA TYR A 100 0.01 0.53 -18.96
C TYR A 100 1.33 -0.23 -19.03
N LEU A 101 1.91 -0.26 -20.24
CA LEU A 101 3.19 -0.91 -20.51
C LEU A 101 4.27 0.14 -20.77
N ILE A 102 5.49 -0.16 -20.34
CA ILE A 102 6.71 0.53 -20.75
C ILE A 102 7.57 -0.52 -21.47
N TYR A 103 7.87 -0.26 -22.74
CA TYR A 103 8.60 -1.16 -23.62
C TYR A 103 9.42 -0.35 -24.63
N GLU A 104 10.41 -1.00 -25.27
CA GLU A 104 11.27 -0.41 -26.31
C GLU A 104 11.91 0.93 -25.87
N VAL A 105 12.36 1.01 -24.61
CA VAL A 105 13.08 2.19 -24.10
C VAL A 105 14.50 2.18 -24.68
N PRO A 106 14.93 3.22 -25.42
CA PRO A 106 16.27 3.24 -25.99
C PRO A 106 17.36 3.21 -24.92
N THR A 107 18.51 2.60 -25.23
CA THR A 107 19.67 2.58 -24.33
C THR A 107 20.06 4.00 -23.92
N GLY A 108 20.35 4.18 -22.63
CA GLY A 108 20.68 5.49 -22.06
C GLY A 108 19.48 6.39 -21.78
N GLN A 109 18.24 5.99 -22.11
CA GLN A 109 17.04 6.72 -21.72
C GLN A 109 16.52 6.24 -20.36
N CYS A 110 15.82 7.13 -19.66
CA CYS A 110 15.14 6.83 -18.41
C CYS A 110 13.64 7.19 -18.50
N ARG A 111 12.84 6.66 -17.58
CA ARG A 111 11.40 6.95 -17.45
C ARG A 111 11.06 7.27 -16.00
N GLY A 112 9.88 7.85 -15.76
CA GLY A 112 9.46 8.25 -14.43
C GLY A 112 9.79 9.71 -14.15
N GLN A 113 10.68 9.97 -13.18
CA GLN A 113 11.06 11.28 -12.70
C GLN A 113 9.94 12.09 -12.03
N HIS A 114 9.13 11.40 -11.22
CA HIS A 114 8.07 12.04 -10.45
C HIS A 114 7.66 11.17 -9.26
N ARG A 115 6.90 11.74 -8.34
CA ARG A 115 6.01 11.03 -7.39
C ARG A 115 4.56 11.37 -7.68
N HIS A 116 3.63 10.76 -6.94
CA HIS A 116 2.21 10.99 -7.05
C HIS A 116 1.63 11.68 -5.81
N GLN A 117 0.47 12.31 -5.93
CA GLN A 117 -0.26 12.80 -4.76
C GLN A 117 -1.06 11.67 -4.11
N ASN A 118 -1.76 10.87 -4.92
CA ASN A 118 -2.67 9.83 -4.44
C ASN A 118 -2.44 8.45 -5.06
N ASN A 119 -1.90 8.40 -6.28
CA ASN A 119 -1.81 7.15 -7.02
C ASN A 119 -0.77 6.18 -6.45
N HIS A 120 -1.23 5.00 -6.05
CA HIS A 120 -0.39 3.84 -5.82
C HIS A 120 -0.09 3.16 -7.16
N SER A 121 1.14 2.69 -7.33
CA SER A 121 1.54 1.93 -8.52
C SER A 121 2.21 0.62 -8.17
N ILE A 122 1.88 -0.44 -8.90
CA ILE A 122 2.61 -1.71 -8.84
C ILE A 122 3.30 -1.93 -10.16
N LEU A 123 4.63 -2.11 -10.11
CA LEU A 123 5.46 -2.39 -11.27
C LEU A 123 5.88 -3.85 -11.29
N PHE A 124 5.79 -4.47 -12.46
CA PHE A 124 6.33 -5.79 -12.77
C PHE A 124 7.28 -5.66 -13.95
N CYS A 125 8.40 -6.37 -13.92
CA CYS A 125 9.21 -6.59 -15.11
C CYS A 125 8.85 -7.97 -15.66
N LEU A 126 8.03 -7.99 -16.72
CA LEU A 126 7.51 -9.23 -17.31
C LEU A 126 8.55 -9.94 -18.20
N SER A 127 9.47 -9.17 -18.79
CA SER A 127 10.60 -9.65 -19.57
C SER A 127 11.78 -8.69 -19.39
N GLY A 128 12.99 -9.22 -19.50
CA GLY A 128 14.22 -8.45 -19.37
C GLY A 128 14.49 -7.97 -17.93
N SER A 129 15.06 -6.77 -17.80
CA SER A 129 15.35 -6.17 -16.50
C SER A 129 15.32 -4.65 -16.52
N VAL A 130 15.05 -4.06 -15.36
CA VAL A 130 15.07 -2.60 -15.13
C VAL A 130 15.53 -2.28 -13.71
N SER A 131 16.30 -1.20 -13.56
CA SER A 131 16.62 -0.59 -12.28
C SER A 131 15.65 0.55 -11.94
N ILE A 132 15.21 0.64 -10.69
CA ILE A 132 14.33 1.69 -10.19
C ILE A 132 14.98 2.33 -8.98
N LEU A 133 15.41 3.59 -9.11
CA LEU A 133 15.78 4.41 -7.96
C LEU A 133 14.50 5.04 -7.40
N VAL A 134 14.24 4.79 -6.12
CA VAL A 134 13.12 5.35 -5.37
C VAL A 134 13.67 6.25 -4.27
N GLN A 135 13.18 7.49 -4.23
CA GLN A 135 13.41 8.45 -3.16
C GLN A 135 12.13 8.65 -2.37
N SER A 136 12.21 8.52 -1.05
CA SER A 136 11.17 8.96 -0.12
C SER A 136 11.75 9.94 0.89
N GLU A 137 10.95 10.39 1.85
CA GLU A 137 11.46 11.13 3.00
C GLU A 137 12.46 10.30 3.83
N GLY A 138 12.35 8.97 3.81
CA GLY A 138 13.19 8.03 4.56
C GLY A 138 14.54 7.71 3.93
N GLY A 139 14.77 8.06 2.67
CA GLY A 139 16.03 7.81 1.97
C GLY A 139 15.87 7.39 0.51
N ASP A 140 16.99 6.97 -0.08
CA ASP A 140 17.08 6.49 -1.45
C ASP A 140 17.35 4.98 -1.45
N THR A 141 16.59 4.23 -2.24
CA THR A 141 16.80 2.80 -2.46
C THR A 141 16.72 2.48 -3.93
N VAL A 142 17.62 1.62 -4.41
CA VAL A 142 17.57 1.07 -5.76
C VAL A 142 16.99 -0.34 -5.70
N TYR A 143 15.97 -0.58 -6.51
CA TYR A 143 15.36 -1.89 -6.72
C TYR A 143 15.70 -2.38 -8.12
N GLN A 144 16.01 -3.68 -8.25
CA GLN A 144 16.11 -4.33 -9.54
C GLN A 144 14.89 -5.22 -9.74
N LEU A 145 14.16 -5.01 -10.83
CA LEU A 145 13.15 -5.96 -11.30
C LEU A 145 13.73 -6.71 -12.49
N ASN A 146 13.88 -8.02 -12.36
CA ASN A 146 14.45 -8.91 -13.39
C ASN A 146 13.74 -10.27 -13.44
N SER A 147 12.57 -10.37 -12.81
CA SER A 147 11.75 -11.56 -12.82
C SER A 147 10.26 -11.20 -12.74
N PRO A 148 9.38 -11.89 -13.48
CA PRO A 148 7.95 -11.61 -13.47
C PRO A 148 7.26 -11.90 -12.13
N ASN A 149 7.91 -12.66 -11.23
CA ASN A 149 7.40 -12.89 -9.88
C ASN A 149 7.77 -11.78 -8.89
N GLN A 150 8.44 -10.72 -9.32
CA GLN A 150 8.74 -9.55 -8.50
C GLN A 150 7.73 -8.45 -8.77
N ALA A 151 7.16 -7.87 -7.71
CA ALA A 151 6.25 -6.73 -7.81
C ALA A 151 6.77 -5.60 -6.92
N LEU A 152 7.04 -4.43 -7.49
CA LEU A 152 7.40 -3.24 -6.73
C LEU A 152 6.18 -2.34 -6.55
N HIS A 153 5.69 -2.23 -5.33
CA HIS A 153 4.63 -1.29 -4.97
C HIS A 153 5.22 0.04 -4.54
N LEU A 154 4.99 1.03 -5.39
CA LEU A 154 5.29 2.43 -5.19
C LEU A 154 4.09 3.10 -4.51
N LEU A 155 4.35 3.73 -3.39
CA LEU A 155 3.40 4.57 -2.68
C LEU A 155 3.33 5.95 -3.33
N PRO A 156 2.28 6.76 -3.07
CA PRO A 156 2.14 8.06 -3.70
C PRO A 156 3.36 8.96 -3.48
N SER A 157 3.88 8.99 -2.26
CA SER A 157 5.07 9.79 -1.90
C SER A 157 6.39 9.30 -2.51
N ASP A 158 6.43 8.14 -3.18
CA ASP A 158 7.67 7.59 -3.71
C ASP A 158 8.03 8.27 -5.04
N TRP A 159 9.00 9.17 -4.99
CA TRP A 159 9.60 9.71 -6.22
C TRP A 159 10.46 8.63 -6.83
N ARG A 160 10.32 8.39 -8.14
CA ARG A 160 11.07 7.32 -8.80
C ARG A 160 11.56 7.66 -10.18
N ILE A 161 12.66 7.02 -10.55
CA ILE A 161 13.22 6.99 -11.89
C ILE A 161 13.55 5.54 -12.25
N LEU A 162 13.07 5.11 -13.41
CA LEU A 162 13.37 3.83 -14.01
C LEU A 162 14.50 4.04 -15.03
N TYR A 163 15.54 3.24 -14.95
CA TYR A 163 16.73 3.33 -15.78
C TYR A 163 17.35 1.94 -15.98
N ASP A 164 18.41 1.87 -16.78
CA ASP A 164 19.10 0.62 -17.11
C ASP A 164 18.16 -0.50 -17.61
N PHE A 165 17.33 -0.14 -18.60
CA PHE A 165 16.45 -1.11 -19.26
C PHE A 165 17.28 -2.07 -20.13
N SER A 166 17.08 -3.37 -19.99
CA SER A 166 17.59 -4.34 -20.96
C SER A 166 16.89 -4.17 -22.32
N PRO A 167 17.51 -4.61 -23.44
CA PRO A 167 16.93 -4.44 -24.77
C PRO A 167 15.53 -5.07 -24.95
N ASP A 168 15.24 -6.13 -24.21
CA ASP A 168 13.99 -6.89 -24.20
C ASP A 168 13.06 -6.51 -23.02
N CYS A 169 13.33 -5.40 -22.33
CA CYS A 169 12.61 -5.02 -21.12
C CYS A 169 11.14 -4.67 -21.42
N LEU A 170 10.23 -5.35 -20.72
CA LEU A 170 8.79 -5.10 -20.72
C LEU A 170 8.31 -4.90 -19.28
N VAL A 171 7.91 -3.67 -18.95
CA VAL A 171 7.37 -3.34 -17.63
C VAL A 171 5.86 -3.18 -17.71
N LEU A 172 5.12 -3.88 -16.86
CA LEU A 172 3.70 -3.64 -16.61
C LEU A 172 3.55 -2.78 -15.37
N ALA A 173 2.77 -1.71 -15.49
CA ALA A 173 2.37 -0.87 -14.38
C ALA A 173 0.86 -0.97 -14.16
N LEU A 174 0.46 -1.28 -12.93
CA LEU A 174 -0.91 -1.17 -12.45
C LEU A 174 -1.02 0.07 -11.55
N ALA A 175 -2.09 0.83 -11.69
CA ALA A 175 -2.30 2.10 -11.02
C ALA A 175 -3.68 2.12 -10.32
N SER A 176 -3.70 2.61 -9.07
CA SER A 176 -4.95 2.72 -8.30
C SER A 176 -5.90 3.77 -8.87
N ASP A 177 -5.37 4.76 -9.59
CA ASP A 177 -6.15 5.89 -10.09
C ASP A 177 -6.11 6.02 -11.63
N PRO A 178 -7.17 6.63 -12.23
CA PRO A 178 -7.14 7.05 -13.61
C PRO A 178 -5.98 8.03 -13.88
N PHE A 179 -5.60 8.17 -15.14
CA PHE A 179 -4.55 9.14 -15.50
C PHE A 179 -5.00 10.58 -15.18
N SER A 180 -4.19 11.29 -14.40
CA SER A 180 -4.33 12.72 -14.14
C SER A 180 -2.97 13.38 -14.12
N LYS A 181 -2.74 14.36 -15.01
CA LYS A 181 -1.48 15.14 -15.02
C LYS A 181 -1.26 15.91 -13.71
N ARG A 182 -2.35 16.30 -13.02
CA ARG A 182 -2.29 17.06 -11.76
C ARG A 182 -1.76 16.24 -10.58
N ASP A 183 -1.82 14.92 -10.70
CA ASP A 183 -1.36 14.00 -9.66
C ASP A 183 0.17 13.85 -9.66
N TYR A 184 0.87 14.36 -10.68
CA TYR A 184 2.32 14.24 -10.82
C TYR A 184 3.02 15.36 -10.07
N ILE A 185 4.01 15.00 -9.25
CA ILE A 185 4.93 15.93 -8.60
C ILE A 185 6.34 15.63 -9.11
N PRO A 186 6.92 16.47 -9.99
CA PRO A 186 8.20 16.18 -10.65
C PRO A 186 9.42 16.38 -9.73
N GLU A 187 9.32 17.21 -8.70
CA GLU A 187 10.47 17.60 -7.87
C GLU A 187 11.02 16.41 -7.08
N PRO A 188 12.30 16.02 -7.23
CA PRO A 188 12.91 14.98 -6.42
C PRO A 188 13.13 15.47 -4.98
N TYR A 189 13.26 14.54 -4.04
CA TYR A 189 13.58 14.88 -2.65
C TYR A 189 15.04 15.29 -2.47
N ARG A 190 15.93 14.76 -3.31
CA ARG A 190 17.37 14.97 -3.29
C ARG A 190 17.92 15.01 -4.73
N PRO A 191 19.11 15.59 -4.97
CA PRO A 191 19.75 15.51 -6.28
C PRO A 191 19.81 14.07 -6.79
N VAL A 192 19.39 13.87 -8.03
CA VAL A 192 19.33 12.53 -8.63
C VAL A 192 20.73 12.11 -9.04
N LEU A 193 21.26 11.07 -8.39
CA LEU A 193 22.56 10.48 -8.70
C LEU A 193 22.33 9.05 -9.19
N LEU A 194 22.39 8.85 -10.51
CA LEU A 194 22.34 7.51 -11.08
C LEU A 194 23.73 6.86 -11.06
N PRO A 195 23.82 5.53 -10.89
CA PRO A 195 25.08 4.79 -11.04
C PRO A 195 25.71 5.10 -12.41
N ALA A 196 27.04 5.23 -12.44
CA ALA A 196 27.82 5.74 -13.57
C ALA A 196 27.50 5.05 -14.92
N ARG A 197 26.54 5.62 -15.66
CA ARG A 197 26.32 5.51 -17.10
C ARG A 197 25.72 6.85 -17.56
N GLU A 198 26.05 7.29 -18.77
CA GLU A 198 25.46 8.51 -19.33
C GLU A 198 23.98 8.24 -19.65
N TYR A 199 23.08 8.76 -18.80
CA TYR A 199 21.65 8.72 -19.03
C TYR A 199 21.15 10.09 -19.48
N VAL A 200 20.27 10.11 -20.47
CA VAL A 200 19.53 11.30 -20.90
C VAL A 200 18.30 11.44 -20.00
N LEU A 201 18.28 12.51 -19.20
CA LEU A 201 17.09 12.92 -18.44
C LEU A 201 16.16 13.69 -19.39
N GLN A 202 14.90 13.25 -19.51
CA GLN A 202 13.87 13.88 -20.35
C GLN A 202 13.14 15.01 -19.63
#